data_AF-A0A7J9HHQ9-F1
#
_entry.id   AF-A0A7J9HHQ9-F1
#
_cell.length_a   1.000
_cell.length_b   1.000
_cell.length_c   1.000
_cell.angle_alpha   90.00
_cell.angle_beta   90.00
_cell.angle_gamma   90.00
#
_symmetry.space_group_name_H-M   'P 1'
#
loop_
_entity.id
_entity.type
_entity.pdbx_description
1 polymer ?
#
loop_
_entity_poly.entity_id
_entity_poly.type
_entity_poly.pdbx_seq_one_letter_code
_entity_poly.pdbx_strand_id
1 'polypeptide(L)'
;MYESGASEEEAREHIWKLIDAEWKKMNKDQMTESLFSRKFFERAINHARVALMIYRKDDGFGIEGNEFKDKVLSLFVHPIILPK
;
A
#
# COMPACT_ATOMS: atom_id res chain seq x y z
N MET A 1 1.20 19.81 -9.42
CA MET A 1 1.96 21.06 -9.42
C MET A 1 1.98 21.69 -10.81
N TYR A 2 2.72 21.18 -11.81
CA TYR A 2 2.80 21.84 -13.12
C TYR A 2 1.48 21.94 -13.90
N GLU A 3 0.63 20.91 -13.85
CA GLU A 3 -0.64 20.92 -14.59
C GLU A 3 -1.67 21.92 -14.03
N SER A 4 -1.63 22.19 -12.72
CA SER A 4 -2.67 22.97 -12.02
C SER A 4 -2.15 24.23 -11.32
N GLY A 5 -0.84 24.44 -11.28
CA GLY A 5 -0.19 25.48 -10.47
C GLY A 5 -0.24 25.24 -8.95
N ALA A 6 -0.78 24.11 -8.49
CA ALA A 6 -0.94 23.80 -7.06
C ALA A 6 0.40 23.61 -6.33
N SER A 7 0.40 23.84 -5.02
CA SER A 7 1.57 23.58 -4.17
C SER A 7 1.90 22.08 -4.11
N GLU A 8 3.08 21.73 -3.57
CA GLU A 8 3.45 20.33 -3.37
C GLU A 8 2.49 19.64 -2.39
N GLU A 9 2.12 20.32 -1.30
CA GLU A 9 1.20 19.81 -0.28
C GLU A 9 -0.18 19.56 -0.87
N GLU A 10 -0.73 20.52 -1.62
CA GLU A 10 -2.03 20.39 -2.28
C GLU A 10 -2.01 19.25 -3.32
N ALA A 11 -0.94 19.16 -4.11
CA ALA A 11 -0.78 18.09 -5.08
C ALA A 11 -0.67 16.72 -4.40
N ARG A 12 0.10 16.62 -3.30
CA ARG A 12 0.23 15.39 -2.52
C ARG A 12 -1.10 14.96 -1.90
N GLU A 13 -1.85 15.91 -1.33
CA GLU A 13 -3.19 15.63 -0.79
C GLU A 13 -4.15 15.15 -1.89
N HIS A 14 -4.09 15.76 -3.07
CA HIS A 14 -4.88 15.34 -4.22
C HIS A 14 -4.55 13.90 -4.66
N ILE A 15 -3.27 13.55 -4.78
CA ILE A 15 -2.85 12.17 -5.09
C ILE A 15 -3.35 11.19 -4.03
N TRP A 16 -3.28 11.53 -2.73
CA TRP A 16 -3.84 10.69 -1.67
C TRP A 16 -5.34 10.46 -1.82
N LYS A 17 -6.11 11.49 -2.22
CA LYS A 17 -7.55 11.35 -2.50
C LYS A 17 -7.81 10.43 -3.69
N LEU A 18 -6.98 10.49 -4.75
CA LEU A 18 -7.09 9.59 -5.89
C LEU A 18 -6.79 8.14 -5.50
N ILE A 19 -5.74 7.91 -4.70
CA ILE A 19 -5.40 6.58 -4.17
C ILE A 19 -6.58 6.01 -3.36
N ASP A 20 -7.19 6.80 -2.47
CA ASP A 20 -8.36 6.38 -1.68
C ASP A 20 -9.58 6.07 -2.56
N ALA A 21 -9.82 6.87 -3.61
CA ALA A 21 -10.90 6.64 -4.55
C ALA A 21 -10.71 5.32 -5.32
N GLU A 22 -9.50 5.04 -5.83
CA GLU A 22 -9.19 3.78 -6.51
C GLU A 22 -9.25 2.58 -5.54
N TRP A 23 -8.88 2.77 -4.26
CA TRP A 23 -9.02 1.74 -3.24
C TRP A 23 -10.48 1.34 -3.02
N LYS A 24 -11.37 2.33 -2.92
CA LYS A 24 -12.82 2.12 -2.81
C LYS A 24 -13.39 1.40 -4.03
N LYS A 25 -12.89 1.71 -5.23
CA LYS A 25 -13.28 1.03 -6.46
C LYS A 25 -12.86 -0.43 -6.46
N MET A 26 -11.59 -0.72 -6.14
CA MET A 26 -11.07 -2.08 -6.06
C MET A 26 -11.84 -2.96 -5.04
N ASN A 27 -12.21 -2.39 -3.89
CA ASN A 27 -13.03 -3.09 -2.89
C ASN A 27 -14.44 -3.44 -3.40
N LYS A 28 -15.04 -2.59 -4.24
CA LYS A 28 -16.32 -2.87 -4.88
C LYS A 28 -16.17 -3.96 -5.94
N ASP A 29 -15.15 -3.85 -6.79
CA ASP A 29 -14.92 -4.77 -7.91
C ASP A 29 -14.68 -6.21 -7.40
N GLN A 30 -14.03 -6.38 -6.25
CA GLN A 30 -13.86 -7.69 -5.61
C GLN A 30 -15.19 -8.40 -5.29
N MET A 31 -16.28 -7.64 -5.09
CA MET A 31 -17.62 -8.16 -4.76
C MET A 31 -18.50 -8.39 -5.99
N THR A 32 -18.03 -7.99 -7.18
CA THR A 32 -18.79 -8.12 -8.44
C THR A 32 -18.39 -9.36 -9.22
N GLU A 33 -19.29 -9.84 -10.07
CA GLU A 33 -18.93 -10.89 -11.04
C GLU A 33 -17.85 -10.35 -11.99
N SER A 34 -16.78 -11.12 -12.14
CA SER A 34 -15.61 -10.72 -12.90
C SER A 34 -15.09 -11.86 -13.77
N LEU A 35 -14.46 -11.50 -14.87
CA LEU A 35 -13.69 -12.40 -15.73
C LEU A 35 -12.45 -12.98 -15.03
N PHE A 36 -12.01 -12.36 -13.92
CA PHE A 36 -10.85 -12.80 -13.16
C PHE A 36 -11.25 -13.59 -11.92
N SER A 37 -10.43 -14.59 -11.57
CA SER A 37 -10.63 -15.36 -10.34
C SER A 37 -10.47 -14.50 -9.10
N ARG A 38 -11.17 -14.86 -8.01
CA ARG A 38 -11.00 -14.23 -6.70
C ARG A 38 -9.55 -14.19 -6.21
N LYS A 39 -8.77 -15.24 -6.49
CA LYS A 39 -7.34 -15.31 -6.15
C LYS A 39 -6.51 -14.25 -6.86
N PHE A 40 -6.89 -13.87 -8.08
CA PHE A 40 -6.22 -12.79 -8.81
C PHE A 40 -6.45 -11.45 -8.10
N PHE A 41 -7.70 -11.14 -7.73
CA PHE A 41 -8.02 -9.94 -6.96
C PHE A 41 -7.29 -9.90 -5.63
N GLU A 42 -7.28 -11.00 -4.88
CA GLU A 42 -6.55 -11.09 -3.61
C GLU A 42 -5.07 -10.76 -3.78
N ARG A 43 -4.42 -11.24 -4.84
CA ARG A 43 -3.02 -10.90 -5.16
C ARG A 43 -2.85 -9.43 -5.53
N ALA A 44 -3.71 -8.89 -6.39
CA ALA A 44 -3.63 -7.49 -6.80
C ALA A 44 -3.81 -6.54 -5.60
N ILE A 45 -4.82 -6.80 -4.77
CA ILE A 45 -5.06 -6.03 -3.54
C ILE A 45 -3.86 -6.14 -2.59
N ASN A 46 -3.31 -7.34 -2.39
CA ASN A 46 -2.15 -7.52 -1.52
C ASN A 46 -0.91 -6.80 -2.05
N HIS A 47 -0.70 -6.77 -3.37
CA HIS A 47 0.40 -6.02 -3.97
C HIS A 47 0.27 -4.53 -3.68
N ALA A 48 -0.92 -3.96 -3.87
CA ALA A 48 -1.17 -2.56 -3.61
C ALA A 48 -1.08 -2.22 -2.11
N ARG A 49 -1.45 -3.14 -1.21
CA ARG A 49 -1.24 -3.00 0.25
C ARG A 49 0.25 -2.96 0.61
N VAL A 50 1.06 -3.81 -0.01
CA VAL A 50 2.52 -3.83 0.20
C VAL A 50 3.13 -2.51 -0.26
N ALA A 51 2.76 -2.01 -1.44
CA ALA A 51 3.23 -0.72 -1.93
C ALA A 51 2.87 0.42 -0.95
N LEU A 52 1.62 0.48 -0.49
CA LEU A 52 1.19 1.47 0.51
C LEU A 52 1.93 1.33 1.84
N MET A 53 2.25 0.12 2.28
CA MET A 53 2.99 -0.12 3.51
C MET A 53 4.44 0.37 3.40
N ILE A 54 5.09 0.07 2.27
CA ILE A 54 6.48 0.44 1.98
C ILE A 54 6.61 1.96 1.86
N TYR A 55 5.75 2.61 1.08
CA TYR A 55 5.93 4.03 0.71
C TYR A 55 5.08 5.01 1.55
N ARG A 56 4.57 4.58 2.71
CA ARG A 56 3.63 5.39 3.50
C ARG A 56 4.22 6.72 3.99
N LYS A 57 5.48 6.72 4.39
CA LYS A 57 6.16 7.85 5.03
C LYS A 57 7.30 8.35 4.17
N ASP A 58 8.12 7.42 3.73
CA ASP A 58 9.38 7.64 3.03
C ASP A 58 9.60 6.52 1.99
N ASP A 59 10.77 6.52 1.36
CA ASP A 59 11.17 5.42 0.49
C ASP A 59 11.56 4.20 1.32
N GLY A 60 10.55 3.42 1.70
CA GLY A 60 10.68 2.18 2.47
C GLY A 60 11.54 1.10 1.82
N PHE A 61 11.74 1.16 0.50
CA PHE A 61 12.38 0.10 -0.28
C PHE A 61 13.82 0.45 -0.66
N GLY A 62 14.07 1.69 -1.11
CA GLY A 62 15.38 2.14 -1.55
C GLY A 62 16.28 2.62 -0.41
N ILE A 63 15.72 3.06 0.72
CA ILE A 63 16.49 3.54 1.87
C ILE A 63 16.76 2.39 2.84
N GLU A 64 18.02 2.13 3.14
CA GLU A 64 18.40 1.15 4.16
C GLU A 64 18.17 1.66 5.58
N GLY A 65 17.80 0.75 6.50
CA GLY A 65 17.73 1.05 7.93
C GLY A 65 16.51 1.84 8.40
N ASN A 66 15.50 2.01 7.54
CA ASN A 66 14.23 2.63 7.90
C ASN A 66 13.33 1.71 8.75
N GLU A 67 12.18 2.24 9.19
CA GLU A 67 11.15 1.52 9.97
C GLU A 67 10.63 0.24 9.27
N PHE A 68 10.74 0.16 7.93
CA PHE A 68 10.31 -1.02 7.19
C PHE A 68 11.22 -2.22 7.46
N LYS A 69 12.51 -2.01 7.74
CA LYS A 69 13.44 -3.08 8.12
C LYS A 69 12.96 -3.86 9.33
N ASP A 70 12.49 -3.18 10.37
CA ASP A 70 12.00 -3.83 11.60
C ASP A 70 10.75 -4.68 11.34
N LYS A 71 9.86 -4.24 10.43
CA LYS A 71 8.69 -5.01 10.00
C LYS A 71 9.09 -6.28 9.26
N VAL A 72 10.08 -6.18 8.36
CA VAL A 72 10.62 -7.34 7.62
C VAL A 72 11.27 -8.34 8.58
N LEU A 73 12.10 -7.86 9.51
CA LEU A 73 12.72 -8.71 10.51
C LEU A 73 11.68 -9.40 11.40
N SER A 74 10.68 -8.67 11.87
CA SER A 74 9.58 -9.25 12.66
C SER A 74 8.75 -10.28 11.89
N LEU A 75 8.62 -10.16 10.57
CA LEU A 75 7.77 -11.05 9.77
C LEU A 75 8.50 -12.31 9.32
N PHE A 76 9.80 -12.21 8.99
CA PHE A 76 10.55 -13.30 8.35
C PHE A 76 11.69 -13.87 9.19
N VAL A 77 12.18 -13.14 10.21
CA VAL A 77 13.37 -13.53 10.97
C VAL A 77 13.04 -13.83 12.43
N HIS A 78 12.27 -12.97 13.08
CA HIS A 78 11.96 -13.10 14.51
C HIS A 78 10.69 -13.92 14.74
N PRO A 79 10.76 -15.03 15.49
CA PRO A 79 9.59 -15.83 15.79
C PRO A 79 8.67 -15.15 16.80
N ILE A 80 7.38 -15.48 16.75
CA ILE A 80 6.41 -15.09 17.78
C ILE A 80 6.64 -15.96 19.02
N ILE A 81 6.95 -15.34 20.15
CA ILE A 81 7.13 -16.03 21.42
C ILE A 81 5.74 -16.29 22.03
N LEU A 82 5.42 -17.56 22.28
CA LEU A 82 4.17 -17.94 22.95
C LEU A 82 4.38 -18.02 24.48
N PRO A 83 3.42 -17.53 25.29
CA PRO A 83 3.45 -17.72 26.73
C PRO A 83 3.34 -19.21 27.07
N LYS A 84 3.93 -19.59 28.22
CA LYS A 84 3.85 -20.94 28.78
C LYS A 84 2.51 -21.21 29.44
#